data_AF-A0A5C7QMD2-F1
#
_entry.id   AF-A0A5C7QMD2-F1
#
_cell.length_a   1.000
_cell.length_b   1.000
_cell.length_c   1.000
_cell.angle_alpha   90.00
_cell.angle_beta   90.00
_cell.angle_gamma   90.00
#
_symmetry.space_group_name_H-M   'P 1'
#
loop_
_entity.id
_entity.type
_entity.pdbx_description
1 polymer ?
#
loop_
_entity_poly.entity_id
_entity_poly.type
_entity_poly.pdbx_seq_one_letter_code
_entity_poly.pdbx_strand_id
1 'polypeptide(L)'
;MESQGDLNEGQWVAAVAFLLLFLVPLVVLAAAWLKQRYARAVVALQAGTAPSGGGSAAPDPPPARAAPSAVPAALTLSVSAAREVPQADHPGQAGLRLRRRVLVAQFTMGLLYWSWLLLAVVLALASVADTATGSDPVTLRDRFSGHLMLWPLLLAPPALAWAVQAGAPERRVWAGFGVLGACLALGLALGRSFEWATFLGLLAGLALAGALMVTFLRPAVRGAGPPLLAATVVGWLVLCALLAIAAAIFDDDSAGPPTASDWALFVLAVFALLLPAVWAGRRMLTRLARRYGEKRFSELQLALAAYWGVVTAFGLAMASLAAFDDKMAQSAGVGEWLAIVLLLAWWLWRLALRVVLWWITRRAPPPPGPLLFLRVFKPSSRSEAFTDRLLARWRFVAPTWMIAGPDLAGAYMEPDEFFAYLERRLAERYITREDEIPARLAALDGARDPDGRFRVNDLYCANTTWKATVLALMQQAGVVLLDLREYGSHRAGTRFELTELLRRAPLEKVLLMTDAAQDLPSLQREVHTLWAEVAAGRADAGRPAPLRLLQLDDSDAALQGLIAALSNAAGRSAR
;
A
#
# COMPACT_ATOMS: atom_id res chain seq x y z
N MET A 1 -40.89 -38.93 1.96
CA MET A 1 -40.83 -37.51 2.35
C MET A 1 -40.06 -37.44 3.65
N GLU A 2 -39.18 -36.45 3.76
CA GLU A 2 -38.26 -36.15 4.87
C GLU A 2 -36.94 -36.96 4.92
N SER A 3 -36.04 -36.64 3.99
CA SER A 3 -34.59 -36.61 4.24
C SER A 3 -34.12 -35.14 4.20
N GLN A 4 -34.59 -34.34 5.15
CA GLN A 4 -34.15 -32.96 5.33
C GLN A 4 -33.71 -32.82 6.78
N GLY A 5 -32.40 -32.77 7.01
CA GLY A 5 -31.88 -32.59 8.37
C GLY A 5 -30.39 -32.28 8.41
N ASP A 6 -29.57 -33.01 7.67
CA ASP A 6 -28.13 -32.83 7.75
C ASP A 6 -27.59 -32.07 6.56
N LEU A 7 -26.80 -31.04 6.87
CA LEU A 7 -25.95 -30.40 5.88
C LEU A 7 -24.96 -31.47 5.39
N ASN A 8 -25.14 -31.99 4.17
CA ASN A 8 -24.16 -32.87 3.53
C ASN A 8 -22.77 -32.20 3.60
N GLU A 9 -21.67 -32.96 3.70
CA GLU A 9 -20.28 -32.46 3.67
C GLU A 9 -20.06 -31.33 2.63
N GLY A 10 -20.71 -31.44 1.46
CA GLY A 10 -20.69 -30.39 0.43
C GLY A 10 -21.36 -29.07 0.81
N GLN A 11 -22.44 -29.10 1.59
CA GLN A 11 -23.10 -27.91 2.13
C GLN A 11 -22.28 -27.26 3.23
N TRP A 12 -21.51 -28.04 4.01
CA TRP A 12 -20.51 -27.51 4.94
C TRP A 12 -19.35 -26.82 4.22
N VAL A 13 -18.82 -27.42 3.15
CA VAL A 13 -17.74 -26.80 2.36
C VAL A 13 -18.23 -25.54 1.62
N ALA A 14 -19.45 -25.56 1.09
CA ALA A 14 -20.09 -24.38 0.50
C ALA A 14 -20.33 -23.27 1.53
N ALA A 15 -20.78 -23.61 2.74
CA ALA A 15 -20.91 -22.66 3.85
C ALA A 15 -19.55 -22.09 4.27
N VAL A 16 -18.50 -22.91 4.32
CA VAL A 16 -17.13 -22.49 4.61
C VAL A 16 -16.56 -21.56 3.53
N ALA A 17 -16.78 -21.89 2.25
CA ALA A 17 -16.43 -21.06 1.10
C ALA A 17 -17.16 -19.70 1.14
N PHE A 18 -18.45 -19.72 1.47
CA PHE A 18 -19.29 -18.53 1.61
C PHE A 18 -18.88 -17.67 2.82
N LEU A 19 -18.52 -18.28 3.95
CA LEU A 19 -18.00 -17.57 5.14
C LEU A 19 -16.66 -16.85 4.86
N LEU A 20 -15.86 -17.37 3.93
CA LEU A 20 -14.62 -16.73 3.48
C LEU A 20 -14.89 -15.35 2.81
N LEU A 21 -16.04 -15.18 2.14
CA LEU A 21 -16.50 -13.89 1.60
C LEU A 21 -16.85 -12.88 2.72
N PHE A 22 -17.36 -13.35 3.87
CA PHE A 22 -17.67 -12.50 5.03
C PHE A 22 -16.45 -12.16 5.91
N LEU A 23 -15.43 -13.03 5.88
CA LEU A 23 -14.16 -12.84 6.59
C LEU A 23 -13.50 -11.52 6.22
N VAL A 24 -13.62 -11.16 4.95
CA VAL A 24 -12.97 -10.02 4.35
C VAL A 24 -13.54 -8.68 4.88
N PRO A 25 -14.87 -8.41 4.85
CA PRO A 25 -15.47 -7.28 5.55
C PRO A 25 -15.10 -7.20 7.04
N LEU A 26 -15.07 -8.35 7.74
CA LEU A 26 -14.65 -8.40 9.15
C LEU A 26 -13.20 -7.96 9.34
N VAL A 27 -12.28 -8.39 8.47
CA VAL A 27 -10.88 -7.95 8.48
C VAL A 27 -10.78 -6.44 8.23
N VAL A 28 -11.56 -5.90 7.29
CA VAL A 28 -11.58 -4.45 7.02
C VAL A 28 -12.07 -3.68 8.24
N LEU A 29 -13.14 -4.13 8.90
CA LEU A 29 -13.65 -3.53 10.13
C LEU A 29 -12.64 -3.62 11.27
N ALA A 30 -12.01 -4.78 11.46
CA ALA A 30 -10.98 -4.98 12.47
C ALA A 30 -9.75 -4.10 12.22
N ALA A 31 -9.32 -3.95 10.97
CA ALA A 31 -8.22 -3.06 10.59
C ALA A 31 -8.57 -1.59 10.87
N ALA A 32 -9.79 -1.16 10.54
CA ALA A 32 -10.28 0.19 10.84
C ALA A 32 -10.35 0.46 12.35
N TRP A 33 -10.82 -0.51 13.14
CA TRP A 33 -10.88 -0.42 14.60
C TRP A 33 -9.47 -0.36 15.23
N LEU A 34 -8.55 -1.25 14.81
CA LEU A 34 -7.16 -1.24 15.27
C LEU A 34 -6.46 0.06 14.93
N LYS A 35 -6.71 0.62 13.75
CA LYS A 35 -6.21 1.92 13.34
C LYS A 35 -6.67 3.04 14.28
N GLN A 36 -7.95 3.07 14.65
CA GLN A 36 -8.45 4.07 15.60
C GLN A 36 -7.75 3.97 16.96
N ARG A 37 -7.51 2.73 17.42
CA ARG A 37 -6.78 2.49 18.68
C ARG A 37 -5.31 2.90 18.57
N TYR A 38 -4.66 2.59 17.46
CA TYR A 38 -3.30 3.05 17.14
C TYR A 38 -3.19 4.57 17.16
N ALA A 39 -4.08 5.28 16.45
CA ALA A 39 -4.09 6.73 16.40
C ALA A 39 -4.26 7.36 17.80
N ARG A 40 -5.14 6.78 18.64
CA ARG A 40 -5.28 7.21 20.05
C ARG A 40 -4.00 6.97 20.85
N ALA A 41 -3.33 5.84 20.65
CA ALA A 41 -2.08 5.53 21.33
C ALA A 41 -0.96 6.50 20.93
N VAL A 42 -0.84 6.86 19.66
CA VAL A 42 0.12 7.86 19.15
C VAL A 42 -0.16 9.23 19.79
N VAL A 43 -1.41 9.68 19.77
CA VAL A 43 -1.78 10.96 20.41
C VAL A 43 -1.49 10.95 21.91
N ALA A 44 -1.75 9.83 22.61
CA ALA A 44 -1.45 9.69 24.02
C ALA A 44 0.06 9.73 24.30
N LEU A 45 0.89 9.05 23.48
CA LEU A 45 2.36 9.09 23.59
C LEU A 45 2.91 10.49 23.32
N GLN A 46 2.36 11.21 22.35
CA GLN A 46 2.75 12.59 22.08
C GLN A 46 2.33 13.56 23.20
N ALA A 47 1.15 13.35 23.79
CA ALA A 47 0.74 14.11 24.97
C ALA A 47 1.63 13.81 26.19
N GLY A 48 2.05 12.56 26.38
CA GLY A 48 2.94 12.16 27.47
C GLY A 48 4.40 12.61 27.29
N THR A 49 4.79 13.00 26.08
CA THR A 49 6.11 13.61 25.78
C THR A 49 6.05 15.15 25.73
N ALA A 50 4.87 15.75 25.94
CA ALA A 50 4.77 17.17 26.20
C ALA A 50 5.41 17.46 27.57
N PRO A 51 6.23 18.52 27.69
CA PRO A 51 6.91 18.81 28.95
C PRO A 51 5.87 19.01 30.06
N SER A 52 5.94 18.18 31.10
CA SER A 52 5.31 18.47 32.38
C SER A 52 5.89 19.80 32.86
N GLY A 53 5.02 20.77 33.17
CA GLY A 53 5.43 22.14 33.46
C GLY A 53 6.58 22.21 34.48
N GLY A 54 7.59 23.04 34.17
CA GLY A 54 8.65 23.38 35.11
C GLY A 54 10.07 23.49 34.54
N GLY A 55 10.33 23.06 33.31
CA GLY A 55 11.60 23.30 32.64
C GLY A 55 11.56 24.62 31.88
N SER A 56 12.05 25.71 32.48
CA SER A 56 12.37 26.94 31.75
C SER A 56 13.11 26.56 30.48
N ALA A 57 12.53 26.86 29.31
CA ALA A 57 13.32 26.93 28.08
C ALA A 57 14.46 27.90 28.40
N ALA A 58 15.68 27.39 28.50
CA ALA A 58 16.84 28.25 28.52
C ALA A 58 16.71 29.14 27.27
N PRO A 59 16.87 30.47 27.39
CA PRO A 59 16.90 31.32 26.21
C PRO A 59 17.92 30.73 25.24
N ASP A 60 17.56 30.60 23.96
CA ASP A 60 18.53 30.28 22.93
C ASP A 60 19.77 31.16 23.18
N PRO A 61 20.99 30.59 23.25
CA PRO A 61 22.18 31.41 23.38
C PRO A 61 22.14 32.45 22.25
N PRO A 62 22.34 33.75 22.55
CA PRO A 62 22.28 34.78 21.53
C PRO A 62 23.21 34.37 20.40
N PRO A 63 22.79 34.54 19.13
CA PRO A 63 23.60 34.13 17.99
C PRO A 63 24.99 34.73 18.17
N ALA A 64 26.01 33.87 18.14
CA ALA A 64 27.39 34.33 18.11
C ALA A 64 27.49 35.33 16.96
N ARG A 65 27.76 36.60 17.30
CA ARG A 65 27.94 37.68 16.31
C ARG A 65 29.07 37.26 15.38
N ALA A 66 28.71 36.75 14.21
CA ALA A 66 29.64 36.61 13.11
C ALA A 66 30.14 38.02 12.75
N ALA A 67 31.45 38.13 12.54
CA ALA A 67 32.08 39.39 12.15
C ALA A 67 31.41 39.96 10.89
N PRO A 68 31.06 41.26 10.86
CA PRO A 68 30.39 41.87 9.72
C PRO A 68 31.43 42.13 8.63
N SER A 69 31.47 41.31 7.58
CA SER A 69 32.40 41.59 6.47
C SER A 69 31.99 41.10 5.08
N ALA A 70 30.76 40.65 4.88
CA ALA A 70 30.25 40.41 3.52
C ALA A 70 28.83 40.94 3.39
N VAL A 71 28.59 41.77 2.37
CA VAL A 71 27.22 42.05 1.89
C VAL A 71 26.62 40.70 1.48
N PRO A 72 25.51 40.26 2.09
CA PRO A 72 24.91 39.00 1.72
C PRO A 72 24.52 39.03 0.24
N ALA A 73 24.92 38.01 -0.50
CA ALA A 73 24.56 37.83 -1.89
C ALA A 73 23.03 37.82 -2.04
N ALA A 74 22.55 38.36 -3.15
CA ALA A 74 21.13 38.36 -3.47
C ALA A 74 20.62 36.92 -3.64
N LEU A 75 19.43 36.66 -3.09
CA LEU A 75 18.69 35.42 -3.35
C LEU A 75 18.21 35.42 -4.81
N THR A 76 18.63 34.43 -5.59
CA THR A 76 18.14 34.22 -6.95
C THR A 76 17.01 33.19 -6.90
N LEU A 77 15.78 33.66 -6.72
CA LEU A 77 14.60 32.81 -6.70
C LEU A 77 14.10 32.55 -8.15
N SER A 78 14.37 31.36 -8.69
CA SER A 78 13.85 30.96 -9.99
C SER A 78 12.49 30.30 -9.82
N VAL A 79 11.46 30.87 -10.43
CA VAL A 79 10.12 30.28 -10.49
C VAL A 79 9.89 29.68 -11.86
N SER A 80 9.42 28.44 -11.91
CA SER A 80 9.02 27.80 -13.16
C SER A 80 7.86 26.85 -12.94
N ALA A 81 7.04 26.61 -13.97
CA ALA A 81 6.07 25.54 -13.91
C ALA A 81 6.81 24.19 -13.91
N ALA A 82 6.40 23.25 -13.05
CA ALA A 82 7.06 21.95 -12.95
C ALA A 82 7.00 21.19 -14.29
N ARG A 83 5.92 21.33 -15.06
CA ARG A 83 5.74 20.70 -16.38
C ARG A 83 6.73 21.17 -17.45
N GLU A 84 7.33 22.34 -17.27
CA GLU A 84 8.31 22.93 -18.19
C GLU A 84 9.74 22.49 -17.88
N VAL A 85 9.97 21.83 -16.74
CA VAL A 85 11.27 21.28 -16.40
C VAL A 85 11.61 20.15 -17.39
N PRO A 86 12.79 20.20 -18.05
CA PRO A 86 13.21 19.15 -18.97
C PRO A 86 13.17 17.78 -18.31
N GLN A 87 12.41 16.87 -18.91
CA GLN A 87 12.23 15.49 -18.43
C GLN A 87 13.28 14.54 -19.03
N ALA A 88 13.97 14.97 -20.08
CA ALA A 88 15.04 14.21 -20.72
C ALA A 88 16.33 14.30 -19.89
N ASP A 89 16.98 13.14 -19.73
CA ASP A 89 18.28 12.91 -19.09
C ASP A 89 18.45 13.50 -17.68
N HIS A 90 17.99 12.76 -16.67
CA HIS A 90 18.23 13.08 -15.25
C HIS A 90 18.61 11.81 -14.46
N PRO A 91 19.34 11.92 -13.33
CA PRO A 91 19.83 10.76 -12.56
C PRO A 91 18.74 9.77 -12.12
N GLY A 92 17.53 10.27 -11.85
CA GLY A 92 16.39 9.45 -11.45
C GLY A 92 15.75 8.61 -12.56
N GLN A 93 16.09 8.84 -13.83
CA GLN A 93 15.52 8.07 -14.95
C GLN A 93 15.77 6.57 -14.81
N ALA A 94 16.94 6.18 -14.32
CA ALA A 94 17.28 4.78 -14.16
C ALA A 94 16.35 4.07 -13.14
N GLY A 95 15.99 4.77 -12.05
CA GLY A 95 14.97 4.33 -11.10
C GLY A 95 13.56 4.24 -11.72
N LEU A 96 13.18 5.20 -12.56
CA LEU A 96 11.90 5.16 -13.28
C LEU A 96 11.82 4.04 -14.32
N ARG A 97 12.95 3.70 -14.99
CA ARG A 97 13.04 2.53 -15.87
C ARG A 97 12.91 1.22 -15.09
N LEU A 98 13.53 1.12 -13.92
CA LEU A 98 13.35 -0.01 -13.00
C LEU A 98 11.88 -0.17 -12.61
N ARG A 99 11.22 0.92 -12.21
CA ARG A 99 9.78 0.95 -11.92
C ARG A 99 8.95 0.39 -13.06
N ARG A 100 9.19 0.84 -14.30
CA ARG A 100 8.45 0.35 -15.48
C ARG A 100 8.63 -1.16 -15.67
N ARG A 101 9.85 -1.67 -15.52
CA ARG A 101 10.13 -3.12 -15.62
C ARG A 101 9.41 -3.92 -14.53
N VAL A 102 9.43 -3.44 -13.29
CA VAL A 102 8.73 -4.07 -12.17
C VAL A 102 7.22 -4.08 -12.39
N LEU A 103 6.63 -2.97 -12.81
CA LEU A 103 5.20 -2.88 -13.12
C LEU A 103 4.78 -3.83 -14.25
N VAL A 104 5.58 -3.90 -15.32
CA VAL A 104 5.34 -4.83 -16.43
C VAL A 104 5.43 -6.27 -15.93
N ALA A 105 6.48 -6.63 -15.18
CA ALA A 105 6.65 -7.98 -14.65
C ALA A 105 5.51 -8.39 -13.70
N GLN A 106 5.07 -7.49 -12.83
CA GLN A 106 3.94 -7.73 -11.93
C GLN A 106 2.63 -7.91 -12.69
N PHE A 107 2.38 -7.09 -13.71
CA PHE A 107 1.20 -7.21 -14.56
C PHE A 107 1.22 -8.51 -15.37
N THR A 108 2.33 -8.85 -16.02
CA THR A 108 2.45 -10.06 -16.83
C THR A 108 2.35 -11.31 -15.98
N MET A 109 3.04 -11.37 -14.84
CA MET A 109 2.95 -12.51 -13.92
C MET A 109 1.55 -12.64 -13.32
N GLY A 110 0.89 -11.52 -12.99
CA GLY A 110 -0.50 -11.53 -12.52
C GLY A 110 -1.48 -12.01 -13.59
N LEU A 111 -1.30 -11.56 -14.84
CA LEU A 111 -2.10 -11.99 -15.98
C LEU A 111 -1.92 -13.49 -16.23
N LEU A 112 -0.67 -13.99 -16.30
CA LEU A 112 -0.39 -15.41 -16.49
C LEU A 112 -1.03 -16.28 -15.40
N TYR A 113 -0.93 -15.85 -14.14
CA TYR A 113 -1.54 -16.56 -13.02
C TYR A 113 -3.06 -16.58 -13.10
N TRP A 114 -3.66 -15.43 -13.37
CA TRP A 114 -5.11 -15.32 -13.49
C TRP A 114 -5.67 -16.10 -14.69
N SER A 115 -5.01 -16.04 -15.84
CA SER A 115 -5.35 -16.85 -17.01
C SER A 115 -5.32 -18.34 -16.68
N TRP A 116 -4.31 -18.78 -15.93
CA TRP A 116 -4.20 -20.17 -15.52
C TRP A 116 -5.33 -20.58 -14.54
N LEU A 117 -5.67 -19.71 -13.58
CA LEU A 117 -6.81 -19.94 -12.68
C LEU A 117 -8.13 -20.07 -13.45
N LEU A 118 -8.39 -19.16 -14.38
CA LEU A 118 -9.57 -19.20 -15.23
C LEU A 118 -9.61 -20.47 -16.07
N LEU A 119 -8.48 -20.85 -16.68
CA LEU A 119 -8.39 -22.08 -17.45
C LEU A 119 -8.68 -23.31 -16.59
N ALA A 120 -8.11 -23.39 -15.38
CA ALA A 120 -8.35 -24.49 -14.46
C ALA A 120 -9.83 -24.61 -14.07
N VAL A 121 -10.48 -23.48 -13.77
CA VAL A 121 -11.93 -23.45 -13.47
C VAL A 121 -12.76 -23.84 -14.69
N VAL A 122 -12.44 -23.33 -15.88
CA VAL A 122 -13.16 -23.68 -17.13
C VAL A 122 -13.02 -25.15 -17.46
N LEU A 123 -11.81 -25.73 -17.34
CA LEU A 123 -11.59 -27.16 -17.58
C LEU A 123 -12.36 -28.01 -16.57
N ALA A 124 -12.37 -27.61 -15.29
CA ALA A 124 -13.15 -28.29 -14.26
C ALA A 124 -14.65 -28.26 -14.58
N LEU A 125 -15.19 -27.07 -14.91
CA LEU A 125 -16.59 -26.91 -15.31
C LEU A 125 -16.93 -27.72 -16.57
N ALA A 126 -16.04 -27.75 -17.56
CA ALA A 126 -16.21 -28.52 -18.79
C ALA A 126 -16.23 -30.04 -18.51
N SER A 127 -15.47 -30.52 -17.52
CA SER A 127 -15.51 -31.93 -17.11
C SER A 127 -16.77 -32.32 -16.32
N VAL A 128 -17.48 -31.38 -15.69
CA VAL A 128 -18.80 -31.65 -15.06
C VAL A 128 -19.92 -31.63 -16.09
N ALA A 129 -19.78 -30.74 -17.08
CA ALA A 129 -20.78 -30.49 -18.09
C ALA A 129 -20.81 -31.63 -19.12
N ASP A 130 -21.31 -32.79 -18.70
CA ASP A 130 -21.50 -33.97 -19.55
C ASP A 130 -22.60 -33.76 -20.63
N THR A 131 -23.14 -32.54 -20.76
CA THR A 131 -24.35 -32.27 -21.55
C THR A 131 -24.35 -30.85 -22.07
N ALA A 132 -23.97 -30.67 -23.34
CA ALA A 132 -24.63 -29.78 -24.31
C ALA A 132 -23.77 -29.65 -25.58
N THR A 133 -23.52 -30.74 -26.31
CA THR A 133 -23.28 -30.63 -27.75
C THR A 133 -24.62 -30.35 -28.43
N GLY A 134 -25.19 -29.18 -28.15
CA GLY A 134 -26.25 -28.63 -29.00
C GLY A 134 -25.63 -28.38 -30.35
N SER A 135 -26.14 -29.04 -31.39
CA SER A 135 -25.74 -28.88 -32.79
C SER A 135 -26.08 -27.51 -33.39
N ASP A 136 -26.38 -26.52 -32.55
CA ASP A 136 -26.73 -25.18 -32.98
C ASP A 136 -25.47 -24.45 -33.46
N PRO A 137 -25.48 -23.88 -34.68
CA PRO A 137 -24.36 -23.11 -35.17
C PRO A 137 -24.08 -21.93 -34.23
N VAL A 138 -22.82 -21.80 -33.83
CA VAL A 138 -22.31 -20.64 -33.10
C VAL A 138 -22.47 -19.41 -33.99
N THR A 139 -23.31 -18.47 -33.60
CA THR A 139 -23.55 -17.25 -34.38
C THR A 139 -22.45 -16.23 -34.15
N LEU A 140 -22.34 -15.24 -35.03
CA LEU A 140 -21.44 -14.08 -34.83
C LEU A 140 -21.77 -13.32 -33.54
N ARG A 141 -23.06 -13.26 -33.17
CA ARG A 141 -23.53 -12.70 -31.90
C ARG A 141 -22.94 -13.45 -30.69
N ASP A 142 -22.90 -14.79 -30.74
CA ASP A 142 -22.36 -15.61 -29.64
C ASP A 142 -20.85 -15.47 -29.48
N ARG A 143 -20.12 -15.34 -30.60
CA ARG A 143 -18.67 -15.05 -30.55
C ARG A 143 -18.42 -13.67 -29.98
N PHE A 144 -19.19 -12.67 -30.42
CA PHE A 144 -19.05 -11.30 -29.95
C PHE A 144 -19.40 -11.16 -28.46
N SER A 145 -20.49 -11.77 -28.00
CA SER A 145 -20.86 -11.79 -26.57
C SER A 145 -19.80 -12.50 -25.73
N GLY A 146 -19.26 -13.64 -26.21
CA GLY A 146 -18.17 -14.35 -25.56
C GLY A 146 -16.92 -13.48 -25.37
N HIS A 147 -16.52 -12.72 -26.39
CA HIS A 147 -15.40 -11.78 -26.28
C HIS A 147 -15.68 -10.63 -25.31
N LEU A 148 -16.90 -10.08 -25.31
CA LEU A 148 -17.32 -9.03 -24.38
C LEU A 148 -17.29 -9.49 -22.91
N MET A 149 -17.47 -10.79 -22.65
CA MET A 149 -17.37 -11.36 -21.31
C MET A 149 -15.93 -11.73 -20.95
N LEU A 150 -15.20 -12.37 -21.87
CA LEU A 150 -13.87 -12.92 -21.62
C LEU A 150 -12.83 -11.84 -21.33
N TRP A 151 -12.75 -10.78 -22.15
CA TRP A 151 -11.69 -9.79 -22.03
C TRP A 151 -11.76 -8.99 -20.71
N PRO A 152 -12.93 -8.49 -20.27
CA PRO A 152 -13.05 -7.85 -18.96
C PRO A 152 -12.71 -8.79 -17.81
N LEU A 153 -13.18 -10.04 -17.85
CA LEU A 153 -12.88 -11.03 -16.82
C LEU A 153 -11.38 -11.30 -16.74
N LEU A 154 -10.71 -11.43 -17.88
CA LEU A 154 -9.28 -11.70 -17.99
C LEU A 154 -8.40 -10.51 -17.56
N LEU A 155 -8.77 -9.29 -17.95
CA LEU A 155 -7.91 -8.12 -17.77
C LEU A 155 -8.18 -7.36 -16.47
N ALA A 156 -9.39 -7.41 -15.91
CA ALA A 156 -9.74 -6.60 -14.75
C ALA A 156 -8.84 -6.89 -13.53
N PRO A 157 -8.64 -8.14 -13.08
CA PRO A 157 -7.84 -8.39 -11.88
C PRO A 157 -6.37 -7.95 -11.99
N PRO A 158 -5.60 -8.26 -13.05
CA PRO A 158 -4.23 -7.78 -13.19
C PRO A 158 -4.17 -6.26 -13.48
N ALA A 159 -5.14 -5.70 -14.20
CA ALA A 159 -5.18 -4.25 -14.46
C ALA A 159 -5.43 -3.45 -13.18
N LEU A 160 -6.27 -3.93 -12.26
CA LEU A 160 -6.43 -3.33 -10.93
C LEU A 160 -5.12 -3.33 -10.16
N ALA A 161 -4.51 -4.50 -10.05
CA ALA A 161 -3.24 -4.66 -9.36
C ALA A 161 -2.18 -3.73 -9.94
N TRP A 162 -2.12 -3.60 -11.26
CA TRP A 162 -1.23 -2.66 -11.94
C TRP A 162 -1.58 -1.20 -11.65
N ALA A 163 -2.85 -0.81 -11.77
CA ALA A 163 -3.29 0.57 -11.64
C ALA A 163 -2.97 1.12 -10.24
N VAL A 164 -3.15 0.30 -9.20
CA VAL A 164 -2.82 0.73 -7.84
C VAL A 164 -1.31 0.80 -7.61
N GLN A 165 -0.54 -0.18 -8.10
CA GLN A 165 0.94 -0.11 -8.04
C GLN A 165 1.49 1.11 -8.80
N ALA A 166 0.86 1.46 -9.92
CA ALA A 166 1.22 2.59 -10.73
C ALA A 166 0.86 3.95 -10.07
N GLY A 167 0.12 3.95 -8.96
CA GLY A 167 -0.41 5.17 -8.34
C GLY A 167 -1.35 5.91 -9.29
N ALA A 168 -2.18 5.17 -10.03
CA ALA A 168 -3.22 5.76 -10.87
C ALA A 168 -4.25 6.47 -9.97
N PRO A 169 -4.76 7.64 -10.39
CA PRO A 169 -5.77 8.34 -9.61
C PRO A 169 -7.03 7.48 -9.51
N GLU A 170 -7.62 7.43 -8.31
CA GLU A 170 -8.77 6.57 -7.97
C GLU A 170 -9.92 6.70 -8.99
N ARG A 171 -10.24 7.93 -9.43
CA ARG A 171 -11.27 8.16 -10.46
C ARG A 171 -11.02 7.41 -11.77
N ARG A 172 -9.76 7.27 -12.21
CA ARG A 172 -9.41 6.56 -13.45
C ARG A 172 -9.51 5.05 -13.25
N VAL A 173 -9.17 4.56 -12.06
CA VAL A 173 -9.36 3.16 -11.69
C VAL A 173 -10.83 2.81 -11.76
N TRP A 174 -11.69 3.56 -11.07
CA TRP A 174 -13.14 3.32 -11.08
C TRP A 174 -13.76 3.49 -12.46
N ALA A 175 -13.35 4.50 -13.24
CA ALA A 175 -13.84 4.66 -14.62
C ALA A 175 -13.47 3.46 -15.50
N GLY A 176 -12.22 2.97 -15.42
CA GLY A 176 -11.79 1.77 -16.15
C GLY A 176 -12.59 0.53 -15.74
N PHE A 177 -12.83 0.35 -14.44
CA PHE A 177 -13.66 -0.72 -13.91
C PHE A 177 -15.13 -0.62 -14.35
N GLY A 178 -15.67 0.59 -14.40
CA GLY A 178 -17.02 0.84 -14.92
C GLY A 178 -17.15 0.45 -16.39
N VAL A 179 -16.15 0.77 -17.22
CA VAL A 179 -16.11 0.36 -18.63
C VAL A 179 -16.03 -1.17 -18.76
N LEU A 180 -15.14 -1.82 -18.01
CA LEU A 180 -15.02 -3.29 -18.03
C LEU A 180 -16.30 -3.98 -17.55
N GLY A 181 -16.94 -3.45 -16.50
CA GLY A 181 -18.23 -3.93 -16.01
C GLY A 181 -19.36 -3.74 -17.02
N ALA A 182 -19.40 -2.61 -17.73
CA ALA A 182 -20.37 -2.37 -18.80
C ALA A 182 -20.19 -3.33 -19.98
N CYS A 183 -18.94 -3.62 -20.39
CA CYS A 183 -18.65 -4.63 -21.41
C CYS A 183 -19.11 -6.02 -20.95
N LEU A 184 -18.84 -6.41 -19.71
CA LEU A 184 -19.28 -7.69 -19.15
C LEU A 184 -20.81 -7.79 -19.12
N ALA A 185 -21.50 -6.72 -18.71
CA ALA A 185 -22.96 -6.65 -18.67
C ALA A 185 -23.57 -6.76 -20.07
N LEU A 186 -23.00 -6.06 -21.06
CA LEU A 186 -23.44 -6.14 -22.44
C LEU A 186 -23.22 -7.54 -23.02
N GLY A 187 -22.07 -8.15 -22.75
CA GLY A 187 -21.78 -9.53 -23.17
C GLY A 187 -22.78 -10.52 -22.61
N LEU A 188 -23.10 -10.42 -21.32
CA LEU A 188 -24.09 -11.25 -20.66
C LEU A 188 -25.51 -11.03 -21.22
N ALA A 189 -25.93 -9.78 -21.42
CA ALA A 189 -27.24 -9.47 -22.00
C ALA A 189 -27.40 -9.97 -23.44
N LEU A 190 -26.31 -10.04 -24.21
CA LEU A 190 -26.31 -10.55 -25.57
C LEU A 190 -26.19 -12.09 -25.64
N GLY A 191 -25.78 -12.75 -24.55
CA GLY A 191 -25.60 -14.20 -24.46
C GLY A 191 -26.90 -15.00 -24.52
N ARG A 192 -26.81 -16.28 -24.89
CA ARG A 192 -27.96 -17.19 -25.02
C ARG A 192 -28.55 -17.63 -23.67
N SER A 193 -27.74 -17.61 -22.61
CA SER A 193 -28.09 -18.09 -21.26
C SER A 193 -27.86 -16.99 -20.22
N PHE A 194 -28.55 -15.86 -20.38
CA PHE A 194 -28.46 -14.77 -19.42
C PHE A 194 -29.20 -15.13 -18.12
N GLU A 195 -28.43 -15.46 -17.08
CA GLU A 195 -28.94 -15.67 -15.73
C GLU A 195 -28.61 -14.49 -14.83
N TRP A 196 -29.65 -13.85 -14.28
CA TRP A 196 -29.51 -12.72 -13.37
C TRP A 196 -28.66 -13.04 -12.14
N ALA A 197 -28.78 -14.26 -11.59
CA ALA A 197 -28.01 -14.68 -10.42
C ALA A 197 -26.50 -14.74 -10.71
N THR A 198 -26.12 -15.37 -11.81
CA THR A 198 -24.71 -15.48 -12.26
C THR A 198 -24.12 -14.12 -12.59
N PHE A 199 -24.90 -13.24 -13.23
CA PHE A 199 -24.51 -11.85 -13.49
C PHE A 199 -24.25 -11.05 -12.20
N LEU A 200 -25.19 -11.08 -11.26
CA LEU A 200 -25.07 -10.36 -9.99
C LEU A 200 -23.92 -10.92 -9.14
N GLY A 201 -23.71 -12.24 -9.14
CA GLY A 201 -22.60 -12.89 -8.43
C GLY A 201 -21.22 -12.49 -8.97
N LEU A 202 -21.04 -12.50 -10.29
CA LEU A 202 -19.77 -12.09 -10.93
C LEU A 202 -19.48 -10.60 -10.74
N LEU A 203 -20.51 -9.74 -10.89
CA LEU A 203 -20.37 -8.31 -10.62
C LEU A 203 -20.05 -8.04 -9.16
N ALA A 204 -20.73 -8.71 -8.22
CA ALA A 204 -20.45 -8.58 -6.80
C ALA A 204 -19.03 -9.03 -6.44
N GLY A 205 -18.57 -10.16 -7.00
CA GLY A 205 -17.21 -10.67 -6.79
C GLY A 205 -16.14 -9.71 -7.32
N LEU A 206 -16.31 -9.20 -8.55
CA LEU A 206 -15.39 -8.21 -9.14
C LEU A 206 -15.42 -6.87 -8.39
N ALA A 207 -16.60 -6.40 -8.01
CA ALA A 207 -16.76 -5.16 -7.23
C ALA A 207 -16.15 -5.30 -5.83
N LEU A 208 -16.31 -6.45 -5.18
CA LEU A 208 -15.71 -6.76 -3.88
C LEU A 208 -14.19 -6.81 -4.00
N ALA A 209 -13.63 -7.57 -4.95
CA ALA A 209 -12.18 -7.60 -5.21
C ALA A 209 -11.61 -6.20 -5.50
N GLY A 210 -12.34 -5.40 -6.29
CA GLY A 210 -12.09 -3.99 -6.57
C GLY A 210 -12.01 -3.14 -5.31
N ALA A 211 -13.09 -3.13 -4.54
CA ALA A 211 -13.23 -2.38 -3.31
C ALA A 211 -12.15 -2.76 -2.28
N LEU A 212 -11.79 -4.03 -2.17
CA LEU A 212 -10.76 -4.51 -1.26
C LEU A 212 -9.38 -4.05 -1.64
N MET A 213 -9.01 -4.17 -2.90
CA MET A 213 -7.69 -3.75 -3.36
C MET A 213 -7.49 -2.24 -3.17
N VAL A 214 -8.53 -1.45 -3.50
CA VAL A 214 -8.52 0.00 -3.24
C VAL A 214 -8.44 0.27 -1.74
N THR A 215 -9.22 -0.43 -0.91
CA THR A 215 -9.23 -0.23 0.55
C THR A 215 -7.90 -0.60 1.19
N PHE A 216 -7.30 -1.74 0.84
CA PHE A 216 -6.02 -2.19 1.39
C PHE A 216 -4.83 -1.37 0.93
N LEU A 217 -4.97 -0.58 -0.14
CA LEU A 217 -3.90 0.30 -0.61
C LEU A 217 -4.13 1.76 -0.22
N ARG A 218 -5.28 2.10 0.35
CA ARG A 218 -5.46 3.38 1.04
C ARG A 218 -4.44 3.47 2.19
N PRO A 219 -3.71 4.59 2.31
CA PRO A 219 -2.71 4.78 3.37
C PRO A 219 -3.22 4.48 4.79
N ALA A 220 -4.51 4.73 5.00
CA ALA A 220 -5.20 4.47 6.26
C ALA A 220 -5.24 2.99 6.68
N VAL A 221 -5.25 2.06 5.73
CA VAL A 221 -5.50 0.63 6.00
C VAL A 221 -4.31 -0.23 5.56
N ARG A 222 -3.42 0.28 4.69
CA ARG A 222 -2.29 -0.49 4.11
C ARG A 222 -1.35 -1.12 5.13
N GLY A 223 -1.18 -0.50 6.31
CA GLY A 223 -0.31 -1.02 7.37
C GLY A 223 -0.86 -2.26 8.05
N ALA A 224 -2.17 -2.32 8.32
CA ALA A 224 -2.80 -3.38 9.11
C ALA A 224 -3.60 -4.38 8.27
N GLY A 225 -4.25 -3.91 7.18
CA GLY A 225 -5.17 -4.71 6.38
C GLY A 225 -4.54 -5.98 5.81
N PRO A 226 -3.49 -5.89 4.96
CA PRO A 226 -2.85 -7.06 4.37
C PRO A 226 -2.27 -8.06 5.40
N PRO A 227 -1.55 -7.65 6.48
CA PRO A 227 -1.13 -8.58 7.52
C PRO A 227 -2.29 -9.28 8.22
N LEU A 228 -3.34 -8.54 8.59
CA LEU A 228 -4.51 -9.10 9.26
C LEU A 228 -5.25 -10.07 8.35
N LEU A 229 -5.42 -9.74 7.07
CA LEU A 229 -6.02 -10.63 6.10
C LEU A 229 -5.24 -11.93 6.00
N ALA A 230 -3.92 -11.86 5.83
CA ALA A 230 -3.08 -13.05 5.75
C ALA A 230 -3.17 -13.91 7.02
N ALA A 231 -3.19 -13.30 8.20
CA ALA A 231 -3.34 -14.00 9.46
C ALA A 231 -4.71 -14.66 9.62
N THR A 232 -5.76 -13.95 9.22
CA THR A 232 -7.14 -14.44 9.32
C THR A 232 -7.41 -15.56 8.33
N VAL A 233 -6.88 -15.46 7.10
CA VAL A 233 -6.94 -16.56 6.11
C VAL A 233 -6.20 -17.80 6.62
N VAL A 234 -5.01 -17.65 7.21
CA VAL A 234 -4.28 -18.79 7.77
C VAL A 234 -5.03 -19.41 8.95
N GLY A 235 -5.53 -18.59 9.88
CA GLY A 235 -6.34 -19.08 10.99
C GLY A 235 -7.61 -19.80 10.51
N TRP A 236 -8.28 -19.23 9.51
CA TRP A 236 -9.46 -19.81 8.87
C TRP A 236 -9.18 -21.18 8.25
N LEU A 237 -8.11 -21.29 7.44
CA LEU A 237 -7.74 -22.57 6.83
C LEU A 237 -7.40 -23.64 7.87
N VAL A 238 -6.74 -23.26 8.97
CA VAL A 238 -6.47 -24.18 10.09
C VAL A 238 -7.77 -24.61 10.76
N LEU A 239 -8.70 -23.68 11.01
CA LEU A 239 -10.02 -24.00 11.57
C LEU A 239 -10.78 -24.97 10.66
N CYS A 240 -10.81 -24.73 9.35
CA CYS A 240 -11.48 -25.60 8.38
C CYS A 240 -10.86 -26.99 8.35
N ALA A 241 -9.53 -27.10 8.34
CA ALA A 241 -8.85 -28.38 8.37
C ALA A 241 -9.15 -29.15 9.67
N LEU A 242 -9.18 -28.46 10.82
CA LEU A 242 -9.51 -29.08 12.10
C LEU A 242 -10.97 -29.52 12.17
N LEU A 243 -11.90 -28.72 11.63
CA LEU A 243 -13.32 -29.09 11.55
C LEU A 243 -13.53 -30.28 10.62
N ALA A 244 -12.85 -30.33 9.48
CA ALA A 244 -12.92 -31.48 8.57
C ALA A 244 -12.37 -32.76 9.21
N ILE A 245 -11.24 -32.66 9.94
CA ILE A 245 -10.69 -33.79 10.71
C ILE A 245 -11.66 -34.22 11.82
N ALA A 246 -12.26 -33.26 12.54
CA ALA A 246 -13.23 -33.57 13.58
C ALA A 246 -14.47 -34.25 13.01
N ALA A 247 -15.03 -33.75 11.91
CA ALA A 247 -16.15 -34.37 11.22
C ALA A 247 -15.82 -35.81 10.80
N ALA A 248 -14.66 -36.05 10.18
CA ALA A 248 -14.23 -37.40 9.77
C ALA A 248 -13.97 -38.37 10.94
N ILE A 249 -13.66 -37.87 12.14
CA ILE A 249 -13.44 -38.70 13.33
C ILE A 249 -14.75 -38.99 14.08
N PHE A 250 -15.66 -38.02 14.11
CA PHE A 250 -16.92 -38.04 14.86
C PHE A 250 -18.14 -38.23 13.95
N ASP A 251 -17.96 -38.87 12.79
CA ASP A 251 -19.05 -39.25 11.90
C ASP A 251 -19.88 -40.34 12.60
N ASP A 252 -20.81 -39.90 13.44
CA ASP A 252 -21.70 -40.75 14.22
C ASP A 252 -23.02 -40.85 13.45
N ASP A 253 -23.33 -42.06 12.98
CA ASP A 253 -24.49 -42.43 12.15
C ASP A 253 -25.82 -42.37 12.95
N SER A 254 -25.88 -41.49 13.95
CA SER A 254 -26.96 -41.40 14.91
C SER A 254 -28.19 -40.75 14.25
N ALA A 255 -29.18 -41.57 13.92
CA ALA A 255 -30.42 -41.18 13.22
C ALA A 255 -31.40 -40.32 14.07
N GLY A 256 -30.93 -39.65 15.13
CA GLY A 256 -31.76 -38.85 16.05
C GLY A 256 -31.57 -37.34 15.87
N PRO A 257 -32.58 -36.51 16.17
CA PRO A 257 -32.41 -35.06 16.14
C PRO A 257 -31.39 -34.62 17.22
N PRO A 258 -30.55 -33.60 16.92
CA PRO A 258 -29.50 -33.16 17.83
C PRO A 258 -30.10 -32.65 19.15
N THR A 259 -29.57 -33.16 20.28
CA THR A 259 -29.98 -32.76 21.63
C THR A 259 -29.30 -31.45 22.06
N ALA A 260 -29.79 -30.82 23.14
CA ALA A 260 -29.16 -29.62 23.70
C ALA A 260 -27.70 -29.86 24.16
N SER A 261 -27.39 -31.08 24.63
CA SER A 261 -26.02 -31.50 24.97
C SER A 261 -25.13 -31.59 23.74
N ASP A 262 -25.65 -32.04 22.60
CA ASP A 262 -24.90 -32.15 21.35
C ASP A 262 -24.54 -30.76 20.81
N TRP A 263 -25.48 -29.82 20.87
CA TRP A 263 -25.20 -28.41 20.55
C TRP A 263 -24.18 -27.78 21.51
N ALA A 264 -24.25 -28.07 22.81
CA ALA A 264 -23.29 -27.57 23.78
C ALA A 264 -21.87 -28.12 23.53
N LEU A 265 -21.77 -29.42 23.23
CA LEU A 265 -20.51 -30.09 22.87
C LEU A 265 -19.95 -29.54 21.55
N PHE A 266 -20.79 -29.35 20.54
CA PHE A 266 -20.41 -28.75 19.27
C PHE A 266 -19.84 -27.34 19.45
N VAL A 267 -20.53 -26.49 20.21
CA VAL A 267 -20.05 -25.13 20.51
C VAL A 267 -18.72 -25.18 21.26
N LEU A 268 -18.58 -26.03 22.28
CA LEU A 268 -17.34 -26.19 23.03
C LEU A 268 -16.20 -26.69 22.13
N ALA A 269 -16.47 -27.65 21.25
CA ALA A 269 -15.51 -28.15 20.26
C ALA A 269 -15.06 -27.05 19.31
N VAL A 270 -16.00 -26.26 18.75
CA VAL A 270 -15.67 -25.11 17.89
C VAL A 270 -14.79 -24.11 18.65
N PHE A 271 -15.11 -23.76 19.89
CA PHE A 271 -14.26 -22.88 20.71
C PHE A 271 -12.86 -23.47 20.98
N ALA A 272 -12.78 -24.77 21.25
CA ALA A 272 -11.51 -25.48 21.43
C ALA A 272 -10.66 -25.46 20.15
N LEU A 273 -11.28 -25.63 18.97
CA LEU A 273 -10.61 -25.57 17.66
C LEU A 273 -10.28 -24.14 17.21
N LEU A 274 -10.99 -23.13 17.70
CA LEU A 274 -10.66 -21.71 17.46
C LEU A 274 -9.34 -21.32 18.11
N LEU A 275 -8.97 -21.89 19.27
CA LEU A 275 -7.70 -21.59 19.94
C LEU A 275 -6.45 -21.87 19.07
N PRO A 276 -6.26 -23.08 18.50
CA PRO A 276 -5.13 -23.35 17.61
C PRO A 276 -5.22 -22.54 16.30
N ALA A 277 -6.42 -22.24 15.79
CA ALA A 277 -6.61 -21.38 14.63
C ALA A 277 -6.13 -19.93 14.88
N VAL A 278 -6.54 -19.33 16.01
CA VAL A 278 -6.09 -18.00 16.44
C VAL A 278 -4.58 -18.00 16.70
N TRP A 279 -4.05 -19.05 17.33
CA TRP A 279 -2.61 -19.21 17.53
C TRP A 279 -1.84 -19.25 16.20
N ALA A 280 -2.34 -19.99 15.21
CA ALA A 280 -1.76 -20.05 13.87
C ALA A 280 -1.79 -18.67 13.18
N GLY A 281 -2.90 -17.93 13.29
CA GLY A 281 -3.01 -16.56 12.81
C GLY A 281 -2.00 -15.62 13.47
N ARG A 282 -1.84 -15.69 14.80
CA ARG A 282 -0.83 -14.91 15.53
C ARG A 282 0.61 -15.29 15.12
N ARG A 283 0.88 -16.58 14.92
CA ARG A 283 2.17 -17.07 14.39
C ARG A 283 2.42 -16.54 12.98
N MET A 284 1.38 -16.39 12.16
CA MET A 284 1.50 -15.77 10.84
C MET A 284 1.83 -14.27 10.95
N LEU A 285 1.16 -13.50 11.81
CA LEU A 285 1.48 -12.08 12.04
C LEU A 285 2.93 -11.87 12.47
N THR A 286 3.40 -12.62 13.47
CA THR A 286 4.78 -12.52 13.97
C THR A 286 5.81 -12.92 12.91
N ARG A 287 5.51 -13.93 12.09
CA ARG A 287 6.34 -14.30 10.93
C ARG A 287 6.39 -13.19 9.88
N LEU A 288 5.26 -12.54 9.60
CA LEU A 288 5.20 -11.41 8.67
C LEU A 288 5.97 -10.22 9.21
N ALA A 289 5.82 -9.89 10.50
CA ALA A 289 6.58 -8.82 11.17
C ALA A 289 8.09 -9.02 11.02
N ARG A 290 8.58 -10.20 11.39
CA ARG A 290 10.00 -10.53 11.27
C ARG A 290 10.49 -10.44 9.82
N ARG A 291 9.76 -11.05 8.88
CA ARG A 291 10.15 -11.05 7.46
C ARG A 291 10.08 -9.66 6.82
N TYR A 292 9.15 -8.82 7.26
CA TYR A 292 9.08 -7.42 6.86
C TYR A 292 10.29 -6.65 7.40
N GLY A 293 10.67 -6.85 8.66
CA GLY A 293 11.90 -6.29 9.25
C GLY A 293 13.18 -6.74 8.53
N GLU A 294 13.24 -8.02 8.12
CA GLU A 294 14.34 -8.60 7.32
C GLU A 294 14.31 -8.19 5.83
N LYS A 295 13.39 -7.32 5.40
CA LYS A 295 13.23 -6.87 4.00
C LYS A 295 13.04 -8.01 3.00
N ARG A 296 12.34 -9.07 3.42
CA ARG A 296 11.97 -10.18 2.52
C ARG A 296 10.85 -9.80 1.56
N PHE A 297 10.13 -8.72 1.82
CA PHE A 297 9.12 -8.13 0.96
C PHE A 297 8.84 -6.67 1.34
N SER A 298 8.31 -5.89 0.39
CA SER A 298 7.80 -4.54 0.62
C SER A 298 6.33 -4.54 1.10
N GLU A 299 5.83 -3.40 1.56
CA GLU A 299 4.42 -3.24 1.92
C GLU A 299 3.48 -3.45 0.71
N LEU A 300 3.92 -3.04 -0.48
CA LEU A 300 3.17 -3.24 -1.72
C LEU A 300 3.12 -4.73 -2.11
N GLN A 301 4.23 -5.45 -1.97
CA GLN A 301 4.26 -6.88 -2.20
C GLN A 301 3.36 -7.64 -1.22
N LEU A 302 3.27 -7.19 0.03
CA LEU A 302 2.36 -7.77 1.00
C LEU A 302 0.89 -7.54 0.60
N ALA A 303 0.53 -6.32 0.20
CA ALA A 303 -0.81 -5.99 -0.27
C ALA A 303 -1.19 -6.80 -1.53
N LEU A 304 -0.29 -6.90 -2.51
CA LEU A 304 -0.50 -7.71 -3.71
C LEU A 304 -0.61 -9.20 -3.38
N ALA A 305 0.22 -9.71 -2.47
CA ALA A 305 0.14 -11.12 -2.06
C ALA A 305 -1.18 -11.42 -1.33
N ALA A 306 -1.68 -10.49 -0.53
CA ALA A 306 -2.98 -10.60 0.12
C ALA A 306 -4.12 -10.58 -0.91
N TYR A 307 -4.07 -9.65 -1.88
CA TYR A 307 -5.02 -9.57 -2.99
C TYR A 307 -5.07 -10.88 -3.80
N TRP A 308 -3.93 -11.35 -4.31
CA TRP A 308 -3.87 -12.59 -5.06
C TRP A 308 -4.24 -13.80 -4.20
N GLY A 309 -3.90 -13.80 -2.90
CA GLY A 309 -4.33 -14.84 -1.97
C GLY A 309 -5.84 -14.93 -1.81
N VAL A 310 -6.56 -13.80 -1.77
CA VAL A 310 -8.03 -13.79 -1.77
C VAL A 310 -8.59 -14.28 -3.09
N VAL A 311 -8.01 -13.87 -4.22
CA VAL A 311 -8.42 -14.36 -5.55
C VAL A 311 -8.24 -15.89 -5.63
N THR A 312 -7.13 -16.43 -5.14
CA THR A 312 -6.91 -17.88 -5.03
C THR A 312 -7.92 -18.54 -4.11
N ALA A 313 -8.17 -17.97 -2.93
CA ALA A 313 -9.12 -18.52 -1.97
C ALA A 313 -10.56 -18.55 -2.54
N PHE A 314 -10.95 -17.52 -3.30
CA PHE A 314 -12.21 -17.48 -4.02
C PHE A 314 -12.27 -18.54 -5.13
N GLY A 315 -11.19 -18.69 -5.92
CA GLY A 315 -11.11 -19.75 -6.93
C GLY A 315 -11.19 -21.15 -6.32
N LEU A 316 -10.52 -21.36 -5.17
CA LEU A 316 -10.60 -22.60 -4.40
C LEU A 316 -12.01 -22.86 -3.89
N ALA A 317 -12.66 -21.85 -3.31
CA ALA A 317 -14.05 -21.91 -2.88
C ALA A 317 -14.99 -22.33 -4.02
N MET A 318 -14.87 -21.69 -5.19
CA MET A 318 -15.67 -22.03 -6.38
C MET A 318 -15.38 -23.44 -6.91
N ALA A 319 -14.12 -23.86 -6.92
CA ALA A 319 -13.71 -25.21 -7.29
C ALA A 319 -14.29 -26.26 -6.33
N SER A 320 -14.26 -25.97 -5.02
CA SER A 320 -14.87 -26.83 -4.00
C SER A 320 -16.38 -26.90 -4.16
N LEU A 321 -17.08 -25.78 -4.38
CA LEU A 321 -18.52 -25.74 -4.67
C LEU A 321 -18.88 -26.63 -5.88
N ALA A 322 -18.08 -26.59 -6.94
CA ALA A 322 -18.30 -27.40 -8.14
C ALA A 322 -18.04 -28.89 -7.93
N ALA A 323 -17.11 -29.26 -7.04
CA ALA A 323 -16.76 -30.66 -6.75
C ALA A 323 -17.90 -31.47 -6.10
N PHE A 324 -18.90 -30.80 -5.52
CA PHE A 324 -20.03 -31.42 -4.82
C PHE A 324 -21.34 -31.45 -5.62
N ASP A 325 -21.34 -31.02 -6.89
CA ASP A 325 -22.44 -31.34 -7.79
C ASP A 325 -22.44 -32.86 -8.02
N ASP A 326 -23.60 -33.54 -7.98
CA ASP A 326 -23.71 -35.02 -8.02
C ASP A 326 -23.01 -35.64 -9.25
N LYS A 327 -22.87 -34.86 -10.33
CA LYS A 327 -22.12 -35.21 -11.55
C LYS A 327 -20.59 -35.17 -11.36
N MET A 328 -20.07 -34.28 -10.53
CA MET A 328 -18.64 -34.17 -10.19
C MET A 328 -18.20 -35.19 -9.14
N ALA A 329 -19.07 -35.51 -8.18
CA ALA A 329 -18.79 -36.55 -7.19
C ALA A 329 -18.56 -37.93 -7.83
N GLN A 330 -19.22 -38.22 -8.96
CA GLN A 330 -19.05 -39.47 -9.71
C GLN A 330 -17.79 -39.51 -10.60
N SER A 331 -17.20 -38.35 -10.93
CA SER A 331 -15.96 -38.27 -11.70
C SER A 331 -14.73 -38.26 -10.78
N ALA A 332 -14.43 -39.44 -10.24
CA ALA A 332 -13.18 -39.87 -9.58
C ALA A 332 -12.16 -38.74 -9.23
N GLY A 333 -12.35 -38.07 -8.09
CA GLY A 333 -11.32 -37.26 -7.43
C GLY A 333 -10.90 -35.95 -8.12
N VAL A 334 -11.51 -35.55 -9.24
CA VAL A 334 -11.12 -34.34 -10.00
C VAL A 334 -11.18 -33.08 -9.13
N GLY A 335 -12.19 -32.96 -8.27
CA GLY A 335 -12.36 -31.81 -7.36
C GLY A 335 -11.29 -31.67 -6.28
N GLU A 336 -10.86 -32.78 -5.68
CA GLU A 336 -9.81 -32.79 -4.63
C GLU A 336 -8.43 -32.46 -5.21
N TRP A 337 -8.10 -33.04 -6.38
CA TRP A 337 -6.86 -32.74 -7.08
C TRP A 337 -6.81 -31.29 -7.58
N LEU A 338 -7.95 -30.72 -7.99
CA LEU A 338 -8.03 -29.34 -8.43
C LEU A 338 -7.63 -28.36 -7.31
N ALA A 339 -8.10 -28.58 -6.08
CA ALA A 339 -7.71 -27.76 -4.92
C ALA A 339 -6.18 -27.76 -4.70
N ILE A 340 -5.56 -28.94 -4.74
CA ILE A 340 -4.11 -29.09 -4.61
C ILE A 340 -3.38 -28.38 -5.76
N VAL A 341 -3.85 -28.57 -6.99
CA VAL A 341 -3.26 -27.96 -8.20
C VAL A 341 -3.35 -26.42 -8.12
N LEU A 342 -4.47 -25.85 -7.68
CA LEU A 342 -4.64 -24.40 -7.47
C LEU A 342 -3.66 -23.86 -6.42
N LEU A 343 -3.47 -24.57 -5.30
CA LEU A 343 -2.53 -24.19 -4.24
C LEU A 343 -1.06 -24.31 -4.68
N LEU A 344 -0.71 -25.38 -5.40
CA LEU A 344 0.62 -25.58 -5.96
C LEU A 344 0.95 -24.50 -6.99
N ALA A 345 0.02 -24.17 -7.88
CA ALA A 345 0.21 -23.11 -8.86
C ALA A 345 0.35 -21.74 -8.21
N TRP A 346 -0.41 -21.43 -7.16
CA TRP A 346 -0.22 -20.21 -6.37
C TRP A 346 1.18 -20.16 -5.76
N TRP A 347 1.66 -21.26 -5.17
CA TRP A 347 2.99 -21.33 -4.57
C TRP A 347 4.11 -21.17 -5.62
N LEU A 348 4.01 -21.90 -6.74
CA LEU A 348 4.96 -21.82 -7.86
C LEU A 348 5.00 -20.43 -8.49
N TRP A 349 3.83 -19.82 -8.70
CA TRP A 349 3.73 -18.45 -9.21
C TRP A 349 4.42 -17.46 -8.27
N ARG A 350 4.22 -17.56 -6.96
CA ARG A 350 4.90 -16.70 -5.99
C ARG A 350 6.41 -16.87 -6.01
N LEU A 351 6.90 -18.11 -6.18
CA LEU A 351 8.32 -18.38 -6.32
C LEU A 351 8.88 -17.78 -7.60
N ALA A 352 8.20 -18.01 -8.73
CA ALA A 352 8.58 -17.45 -10.03
C ALA A 352 8.60 -15.92 -10.00
N LEU A 353 7.58 -15.27 -9.41
CA LEU A 353 7.53 -13.81 -9.26
C LEU A 353 8.72 -13.29 -8.45
N ARG A 354 9.10 -13.96 -7.35
CA ARG A 354 10.28 -13.57 -6.56
C ARG A 354 11.57 -13.66 -7.38
N VAL A 355 11.74 -14.72 -8.17
CA VAL A 355 12.92 -14.90 -9.03
C VAL A 355 12.97 -13.82 -10.10
N VAL A 356 11.85 -13.54 -10.77
CA VAL A 356 11.74 -12.49 -11.78
C VAL A 356 12.08 -11.12 -11.20
N LEU A 357 11.50 -10.78 -10.04
CA LEU A 357 11.78 -9.50 -9.38
C LEU A 357 13.24 -9.41 -8.95
N TRP A 358 13.82 -10.46 -8.38
CA TRP A 358 15.23 -10.52 -8.03
C TRP A 358 16.13 -10.27 -9.26
N TRP A 359 15.83 -10.88 -10.42
CA TRP A 359 16.58 -10.62 -11.65
C TRP A 359 16.50 -9.18 -12.14
N ILE A 360 15.33 -8.57 -11.99
CA ILE A 360 15.10 -7.17 -12.37
C ILE A 360 15.84 -6.22 -11.42
N THR A 361 15.83 -6.50 -10.11
CA THR A 361 16.32 -5.57 -9.07
C THR A 361 17.78 -5.77 -8.71
N ARG A 362 18.38 -6.95 -8.93
CA ARG A 362 19.83 -7.18 -8.69
C ARG A 362 20.75 -6.26 -9.51
N ARG A 363 20.25 -5.69 -10.61
CA ARG A 363 20.95 -4.71 -11.46
C ARG A 363 20.40 -3.29 -11.28
N ALA A 364 19.75 -3.01 -10.15
CA ALA A 364 19.22 -1.68 -9.88
C ALA A 364 20.35 -0.66 -9.75
N PRO A 365 20.17 0.55 -10.31
CA PRO A 365 21.15 1.62 -10.19
C PRO A 365 21.25 2.12 -8.73
N PRO A 366 22.43 2.65 -8.32
CA PRO A 366 22.55 3.35 -7.05
C PRO A 366 21.62 4.59 -7.02
N PRO A 367 21.04 4.92 -5.86
CA PRO A 367 20.21 6.11 -5.74
C PRO A 367 21.04 7.40 -5.82
N PRO A 368 20.49 8.52 -6.36
CA PRO A 368 21.19 9.80 -6.44
C PRO A 368 21.37 10.50 -5.08
N GLY A 369 20.62 10.10 -4.04
CA GLY A 369 20.68 10.66 -2.69
C GLY A 369 19.30 10.69 -2.03
N PRO A 370 19.21 10.63 -0.69
CA PRO A 370 17.94 10.61 0.02
C PRO A 370 17.19 11.93 -0.11
N LEU A 371 15.87 11.85 -0.25
CA LEU A 371 14.95 12.98 -0.24
C LEU A 371 14.46 13.25 1.17
N LEU A 372 14.75 14.43 1.72
CA LEU A 372 14.01 14.95 2.86
C LEU A 372 12.74 15.62 2.36
N PHE A 373 11.59 15.07 2.71
CA PHE A 373 10.29 15.62 2.36
C PHE A 373 9.66 16.31 3.56
N LEU A 374 9.69 17.65 3.53
CA LEU A 374 9.07 18.51 4.51
C LEU A 374 7.73 19.00 3.98
N ARG A 375 6.72 19.00 4.85
CA ARG A 375 5.36 19.30 4.46
C ARG A 375 4.62 20.03 5.55
N VAL A 376 3.60 20.75 5.13
CA VAL A 376 2.65 21.35 6.04
C VAL A 376 1.84 20.27 6.79
N PHE A 377 1.72 20.38 8.11
CA PHE A 377 0.87 19.51 8.93
C PHE A 377 -0.63 19.70 8.61
N LYS A 378 -1.41 18.61 8.68
CA LYS A 378 -2.83 18.52 8.27
C LYS A 378 -3.05 18.93 6.80
N PRO A 379 -2.54 18.13 5.84
CA PRO A 379 -2.75 18.40 4.42
C PRO A 379 -4.22 18.19 4.02
N SER A 380 -4.69 18.89 2.98
CA SER A 380 -5.93 18.52 2.30
C SER A 380 -5.84 17.15 1.62
N SER A 381 -6.99 16.55 1.29
CA SER A 381 -7.07 15.30 0.52
C SER A 381 -6.36 15.38 -0.85
N ARG A 382 -6.32 16.58 -1.45
CA ARG A 382 -5.58 16.83 -2.69
C ARG A 382 -4.06 16.73 -2.48
N SER A 383 -3.58 17.27 -1.37
CA SER A 383 -2.17 17.22 -0.99
C SER A 383 -1.70 15.81 -0.64
N GLU A 384 -2.56 15.01 0.01
CA GLU A 384 -2.33 13.57 0.24
C GLU A 384 -2.28 12.77 -1.06
N ALA A 385 -3.28 12.93 -1.94
CA ALA A 385 -3.32 12.23 -3.23
C ALA A 385 -2.12 12.56 -4.14
N PHE A 386 -1.60 13.78 -4.04
CA PHE A 386 -0.33 14.13 -4.69
C PHE A 386 0.86 13.41 -4.06
N THR A 387 0.97 13.44 -2.73
CA THR A 387 2.07 12.80 -1.99
C THR A 387 2.15 11.31 -2.33
N ASP A 388 1.01 10.63 -2.41
CA ASP A 388 0.94 9.22 -2.80
C ASP A 388 1.47 9.00 -4.23
N ARG A 389 1.11 9.88 -5.19
CA ARG A 389 1.60 9.80 -6.58
C ARG A 389 3.10 10.07 -6.68
N LEU A 390 3.62 10.99 -5.88
CA LEU A 390 5.05 11.31 -5.80
C LEU A 390 5.82 10.11 -5.22
N LEU A 391 5.41 9.61 -4.05
CA LEU A 391 6.06 8.47 -3.39
C LEU A 391 5.98 7.19 -4.23
N ALA A 392 4.88 6.96 -4.96
CA ALA A 392 4.75 5.81 -5.88
C ALA A 392 5.78 5.80 -7.03
N ARG A 393 6.43 6.94 -7.31
CA ARG A 393 7.50 7.06 -8.33
C ARG A 393 8.86 7.26 -7.67
N TRP A 394 8.98 8.20 -6.74
CA TRP A 394 10.23 8.56 -6.09
C TRP A 394 10.86 7.41 -5.31
N ARG A 395 10.05 6.52 -4.71
CA ARG A 395 10.57 5.35 -3.99
C ARG A 395 11.31 4.35 -4.88
N PHE A 396 11.25 4.46 -6.21
CA PHE A 396 12.15 3.72 -7.10
C PHE A 396 13.43 4.49 -7.46
N VAL A 397 13.45 5.80 -7.22
CA VAL A 397 14.58 6.70 -7.45
C VAL A 397 15.53 6.67 -6.26
N ALA A 398 15.04 7.01 -5.06
CA ALA A 398 15.85 7.15 -3.86
C ALA A 398 15.05 6.95 -2.56
N PRO A 399 15.72 6.78 -1.40
CA PRO A 399 15.09 6.80 -0.09
C PRO A 399 14.36 8.13 0.17
N THR A 400 13.31 8.07 0.99
CA THR A 400 12.59 9.24 1.49
C THR A 400 12.71 9.30 3.00
N TRP A 401 13.00 10.47 3.55
CA TRP A 401 13.01 10.79 4.97
C TRP A 401 11.94 11.81 5.27
N MET A 402 11.21 11.57 6.35
CA MET A 402 10.08 12.40 6.78
C MET A 402 10.07 12.47 8.30
N ILE A 403 9.48 13.55 8.84
CA ILE A 403 9.14 13.61 10.26
C ILE A 403 7.64 13.38 10.39
N ALA A 404 7.29 12.40 11.22
CA ALA A 404 5.92 12.02 11.45
C ALA A 404 5.29 12.88 12.56
N GLY A 405 4.18 13.54 12.22
CA GLY A 405 3.30 14.19 13.18
C GLY A 405 2.09 13.30 13.57
N PRO A 406 1.31 13.70 14.61
CA PRO A 406 0.06 13.03 14.98
C PRO A 406 -0.92 12.88 13.82
N ASP A 407 -0.94 13.90 12.96
CA ASP A 407 -1.75 13.99 11.76
C ASP A 407 -1.36 12.92 10.72
N LEU A 408 -0.07 12.58 10.62
CA LEU A 408 0.42 11.51 9.76
C LEU A 408 0.06 10.14 10.33
N ALA A 409 0.25 9.91 11.63
CA ALA A 409 0.01 8.60 12.24
C ALA A 409 -1.46 8.13 12.13
N GLY A 410 -2.41 9.08 12.13
CA GLY A 410 -3.82 8.77 11.89
C GLY A 410 -4.15 8.51 10.41
N ALA A 411 -3.33 8.96 9.46
CA ALA A 411 -3.58 8.89 8.02
C ALA A 411 -2.74 7.83 7.30
N TYR A 412 -1.52 7.58 7.76
CA TYR A 412 -0.52 6.68 7.20
C TYR A 412 -0.03 5.77 8.33
N MET A 413 -0.47 4.51 8.31
CA MET A 413 0.10 3.48 9.18
C MET A 413 0.94 2.55 8.32
N GLU A 414 2.21 2.42 8.65
CA GLU A 414 3.12 1.49 7.97
C GLU A 414 3.07 0.10 8.64
N PRO A 415 3.39 -1.01 7.93
CA PRO A 415 3.31 -2.35 8.52
C PRO A 415 4.18 -2.55 9.76
N ASP A 416 5.37 -1.98 9.81
CA ASP A 416 6.26 -2.03 10.99
C ASP A 416 5.73 -1.23 12.18
N GLU A 417 5.02 -0.12 11.96
CA GLU A 417 4.30 0.60 13.02
C GLU A 417 3.16 -0.25 13.58
N PHE A 418 2.40 -0.89 12.68
CA PHE A 418 1.35 -1.81 13.07
C PHE A 418 1.91 -2.96 13.92
N PHE A 419 3.02 -3.57 13.51
CA PHE A 419 3.68 -4.63 14.28
C PHE A 419 4.22 -4.11 15.62
N ALA A 420 4.87 -2.96 15.65
CA ALA A 420 5.34 -2.34 16.90
C ALA A 420 4.18 -2.02 17.86
N TYR A 421 3.04 -1.58 17.33
CA TYR A 421 1.83 -1.36 18.11
C TYR A 421 1.29 -2.67 18.71
N LEU A 422 1.18 -3.73 17.92
CA LEU A 422 0.77 -5.06 18.42
C LEU A 422 1.72 -5.61 19.49
N GLU A 423 3.01 -5.31 19.39
CA GLU A 423 4.04 -5.71 20.35
C GLU A 423 4.13 -4.77 21.57
N ARG A 424 3.35 -3.67 21.62
CA ARG A 424 3.42 -2.61 22.64
C ARG A 424 4.77 -1.88 22.70
N ARG A 425 5.48 -1.82 21.58
CA ARG A 425 6.81 -1.21 21.42
C ARG A 425 6.78 0.12 20.67
N LEU A 426 5.59 0.72 20.51
CA LEU A 426 5.42 1.97 19.77
C LEU A 426 6.22 3.13 20.39
N ALA A 427 6.32 3.18 21.72
CA ALA A 427 7.08 4.21 22.44
C ALA A 427 8.58 4.19 22.09
N GLU A 428 9.15 3.01 21.81
CA GLU A 428 10.57 2.84 21.44
C GLU A 428 10.90 3.49 20.08
N ARG A 429 9.91 3.89 19.30
CA ARG A 429 10.10 4.55 17.99
C ARG A 429 10.25 6.06 18.11
N TYR A 430 9.85 6.65 19.25
CA TYR A 430 9.96 8.09 19.46
C TYR A 430 11.39 8.49 19.84
N ILE A 431 11.89 9.52 19.19
CA ILE A 431 13.09 10.26 19.57
C ILE A 431 12.67 11.22 20.68
N THR A 432 12.99 10.89 21.92
CA THR A 432 12.61 11.71 23.09
C THR A 432 13.76 12.56 23.59
N ARG A 433 15.00 12.21 23.21
CA ARG A 433 16.21 12.92 23.59
C ARG A 433 17.09 13.22 22.38
N GLU A 434 17.78 14.36 22.40
CA GLU A 434 18.62 14.79 21.28
C GLU A 434 19.85 13.90 21.03
N ASP A 435 20.38 13.25 22.07
CA ASP A 435 21.53 12.33 21.93
C ASP A 435 21.18 11.03 21.18
N GLU A 436 19.89 10.71 21.01
CA GLU A 436 19.44 9.59 20.20
C GLU A 436 19.51 9.89 18.69
N ILE A 437 19.50 11.17 18.30
CA ILE A 437 19.38 11.61 16.90
C ILE A 437 20.49 11.01 16.02
N PRO A 438 21.79 11.06 16.37
CA PRO A 438 22.85 10.51 15.52
C PRO A 438 22.66 9.00 15.26
N ALA A 439 22.32 8.23 16.29
CA ALA A 439 22.08 6.80 16.16
C ALA A 439 20.85 6.49 15.30
N ARG A 440 19.79 7.30 15.41
CA ARG A 440 18.56 7.15 14.60
C ARG A 440 18.79 7.50 13.14
N LEU A 441 19.57 8.54 12.85
CA LEU A 441 19.94 8.91 11.48
C LEU A 441 20.84 7.85 10.84
N ALA A 442 21.79 7.30 11.59
CA ALA A 442 22.64 6.20 11.11
C ALA A 442 21.84 4.91 10.81
N ALA A 443 20.70 4.72 11.48
CA ALA A 443 19.81 3.58 11.27
C ALA A 443 18.82 3.76 10.10
N LEU A 444 18.81 4.93 9.43
CA LEU A 444 17.90 5.18 8.31
C LEU A 444 18.16 4.20 7.16
N ASP A 445 17.08 3.63 6.64
CA ASP A 445 17.15 2.64 5.60
C ASP A 445 17.45 3.26 4.23
N GLY A 446 18.62 2.92 3.68
CA GLY A 446 19.04 3.26 2.33
C GLY A 446 18.94 2.12 1.31
N ALA A 447 18.42 0.94 1.68
CA ALA A 447 18.36 -0.24 0.82
C ALA A 447 17.01 -0.40 0.12
N ARG A 448 17.02 -1.11 -1.01
CA ARG A 448 15.79 -1.47 -1.74
C ARG A 448 15.20 -2.76 -1.20
N ASP A 449 13.87 -2.82 -1.14
CA ASP A 449 13.11 -4.06 -1.00
C ASP A 449 13.21 -4.92 -2.30
N PRO A 450 12.79 -6.20 -2.28
CA PRO A 450 12.91 -7.10 -3.44
C PRO A 450 12.15 -6.67 -4.70
N ASP A 451 11.18 -5.76 -4.58
CA ASP A 451 10.48 -5.13 -5.71
C ASP A 451 11.17 -3.84 -6.20
N GLY A 452 12.33 -3.48 -5.64
CA GLY A 452 13.15 -2.36 -6.06
C GLY A 452 12.79 -1.02 -5.41
N ARG A 453 11.78 -0.99 -4.53
CA ARG A 453 11.36 0.23 -3.83
C ARG A 453 12.24 0.47 -2.60
N PHE A 454 12.52 1.74 -2.31
CA PHE A 454 12.99 2.18 -1.01
C PHE A 454 11.81 2.35 -0.07
N ARG A 455 12.03 2.16 1.23
CA ARG A 455 11.04 2.46 2.27
C ARG A 455 11.00 3.96 2.55
N VAL A 456 9.87 4.42 3.09
CA VAL A 456 9.80 5.76 3.68
C VAL A 456 10.34 5.62 5.09
N ASN A 457 11.25 6.51 5.48
CA ASN A 457 11.78 6.54 6.83
C ASN A 457 11.09 7.67 7.60
N ASP A 458 10.13 7.29 8.42
CA ASP A 458 9.40 8.21 9.30
C ASP A 458 10.08 8.28 10.67
N LEU A 459 10.61 9.46 11.02
CA LEU A 459 11.14 9.73 12.35
C LEU A 459 10.04 10.34 13.22
N TYR A 460 9.70 9.62 14.28
CA TYR A 460 8.75 10.06 15.30
C TYR A 460 9.51 10.88 16.35
N CYS A 461 9.14 12.15 16.51
CA CYS A 461 9.83 13.05 17.44
C CYS A 461 8.88 13.52 18.55
N ALA A 462 9.44 13.73 19.74
CA ALA A 462 8.78 14.52 20.78
C ALA A 462 8.76 16.01 20.40
N ASN A 463 7.89 16.78 21.05
CA ASN A 463 7.80 18.24 20.85
C ASN A 463 9.11 18.97 21.19
N THR A 464 9.97 18.37 22.01
CA THR A 464 11.28 18.90 22.40
C THR A 464 12.39 18.60 21.39
N THR A 465 12.30 17.53 20.62
CA THR A 465 13.40 17.02 19.77
C THR A 465 13.18 17.18 18.28
N TRP A 466 11.97 17.50 17.82
CA TRP A 466 11.67 17.58 16.39
C TRP A 466 12.53 18.62 15.67
N LYS A 467 12.78 19.79 16.27
CA LYS A 467 13.61 20.85 15.66
C LYS A 467 15.04 20.37 15.42
N ALA A 468 15.67 19.81 16.44
CA ALA A 468 17.02 19.24 16.33
C ALA A 468 17.08 18.13 15.28
N THR A 469 16.04 17.29 15.22
CA THR A 469 15.95 16.20 14.24
C THR A 469 15.82 16.72 12.80
N VAL A 470 14.95 17.70 12.55
CA VAL A 470 14.82 18.37 11.22
C VAL A 470 16.17 18.90 10.76
N LEU A 471 16.86 19.63 11.64
CA LEU A 471 18.14 20.26 11.32
C LEU A 471 19.21 19.22 10.97
N ALA A 472 19.25 18.11 11.72
CA ALA A 472 20.17 17.01 11.44
C ALA A 472 19.85 16.31 10.10
N LEU A 473 18.57 16.13 9.77
CA LEU A 473 18.14 15.58 8.47
C LEU A 473 18.52 16.51 7.31
N MET A 474 18.32 17.82 7.45
CA MET A 474 18.67 18.81 6.41
C MET A 474 20.14 18.77 6.03
N GLN A 475 21.03 18.47 6.99
CA GLN A 475 22.46 18.37 6.75
C GLN A 475 22.85 17.11 5.97
N GLN A 476 22.16 15.99 6.19
CA GLN A 476 22.49 14.70 5.59
C GLN A 476 21.71 14.41 4.29
N ALA A 477 20.63 15.15 4.03
CA ALA A 477 19.78 14.91 2.87
C ALA A 477 20.52 15.20 1.56
N GLY A 478 20.30 14.34 0.56
CA GLY A 478 20.81 14.59 -0.80
C GLY A 478 20.02 15.70 -1.51
N VAL A 479 18.73 15.80 -1.21
CA VAL A 479 17.82 16.83 -1.72
C VAL A 479 16.71 17.09 -0.70
N VAL A 480 16.26 18.33 -0.61
CA VAL A 480 15.13 18.72 0.25
C VAL A 480 13.99 19.24 -0.61
N LEU A 481 12.79 18.69 -0.39
CA LEU A 481 11.54 19.23 -0.92
C LEU A 481 10.73 19.80 0.24
N LEU A 482 10.41 21.09 0.18
CA LEU A 482 9.45 21.72 1.07
C LEU A 482 8.15 21.97 0.33
N ASP A 483 7.09 21.27 0.74
CA ASP A 483 5.72 21.49 0.26
C ASP A 483 5.14 22.74 0.94
N LEU A 484 4.93 23.80 0.15
CA LEU A 484 4.29 25.06 0.56
C LEU A 484 2.87 25.18 -0.01
N ARG A 485 2.30 24.09 -0.54
CA ARG A 485 0.88 24.07 -0.88
C ARG A 485 0.06 24.26 0.38
N GLU A 486 -0.93 25.14 0.31
CA GLU A 486 -1.76 25.55 1.46
C GLU A 486 -0.99 26.26 2.59
N TYR A 487 0.20 26.81 2.27
CA TYR A 487 0.93 27.69 3.17
C TYR A 487 0.14 28.96 3.49
N GLY A 488 0.17 29.36 4.77
CA GLY A 488 -0.47 30.57 5.27
C GLY A 488 0.20 31.05 6.55
N SER A 489 -0.01 32.32 6.90
CA SER A 489 0.66 33.03 8.00
C SER A 489 0.47 32.40 9.40
N HIS A 490 -0.52 31.53 9.57
CA HIS A 490 -0.82 30.83 10.84
C HIS A 490 0.00 29.55 11.05
N ARG A 491 0.86 29.15 10.10
CA ARG A 491 1.58 27.86 10.12
C ARG A 491 3.04 28.02 10.58
N ALA A 492 3.21 28.28 11.88
CA ALA A 492 4.51 28.57 12.50
C ALA A 492 5.59 27.47 12.30
N GLY A 493 5.20 26.19 12.24
CA GLY A 493 6.13 25.08 12.00
C GLY A 493 6.79 25.13 10.62
N THR A 494 6.00 25.31 9.57
CA THR A 494 6.50 25.43 8.18
C THR A 494 7.31 26.70 7.99
N ARG A 495 6.93 27.82 8.64
CA ARG A 495 7.76 29.04 8.65
C ARG A 495 9.13 28.75 9.28
N PHE A 496 9.17 28.07 10.43
CA PHE A 496 10.44 27.66 11.05
C PHE A 496 11.30 26.81 10.10
N GLU A 497 10.73 25.77 9.48
CA GLU A 497 11.44 24.92 8.52
C GLU A 497 11.99 25.73 7.33
N LEU A 498 11.18 26.63 6.76
CA LEU A 498 11.61 27.50 5.67
C LEU A 498 12.72 28.45 6.11
N THR A 499 12.59 29.09 7.27
CA THR A 499 13.63 29.95 7.84
C THR A 499 14.94 29.18 8.04
N GLU A 500 14.88 27.95 8.54
CA GLU A 500 16.08 27.15 8.80
C GLU A 500 16.72 26.60 7.53
N LEU A 501 15.93 26.25 6.51
CA LEU A 501 16.47 25.94 5.17
C LEU A 501 17.22 27.14 4.60
N LEU A 502 16.60 28.31 4.63
CA LEU A 502 17.21 29.55 4.15
C LEU A 502 18.44 29.94 4.95
N ARG A 503 18.54 29.56 6.23
CA ARG A 503 19.69 29.86 7.08
C ARG A 503 20.84 28.88 6.94
N ARG A 504 20.58 27.59 6.74
CA ARG A 504 21.61 26.54 6.94
C ARG A 504 21.77 25.59 5.77
N ALA A 505 20.73 25.40 4.96
CA ALA A 505 20.80 24.43 3.89
C ALA A 505 21.58 24.98 2.68
N PRO A 506 22.32 24.12 1.96
CA PRO A 506 22.79 24.42 0.60
C PRO A 506 21.58 24.56 -0.33
N LEU A 507 21.27 25.80 -0.77
CA LEU A 507 20.01 26.11 -1.45
C LEU A 507 19.87 25.44 -2.82
N GLU A 508 20.98 25.07 -3.46
CA GLU A 508 20.98 24.28 -4.68
C GLU A 508 20.36 22.88 -4.51
N LYS A 509 20.28 22.39 -3.26
CA LYS A 509 19.62 21.13 -2.89
C LYS A 509 18.15 21.33 -2.47
N VAL A 510 17.71 22.56 -2.31
CA VAL A 510 16.38 22.90 -1.78
C VAL A 510 15.44 23.24 -2.93
N LEU A 511 14.31 22.53 -2.97
CA LEU A 511 13.20 22.83 -3.87
C LEU A 511 11.98 23.19 -3.05
N LEU A 512 11.38 24.32 -3.39
CA LEU A 512 10.09 24.75 -2.89
C LEU A 512 9.01 24.34 -3.88
N MET A 513 7.88 23.88 -3.37
CA MET A 513 6.73 23.48 -4.18
C MET A 513 5.50 24.29 -3.77
N THR A 514 4.79 24.84 -4.75
CA THR A 514 3.55 25.59 -4.53
C THR A 514 2.48 25.15 -5.53
N ASP A 515 1.21 25.42 -5.25
CA ASP A 515 0.11 25.22 -6.18
C ASP A 515 0.08 26.34 -7.21
N ALA A 516 -0.28 26.02 -8.45
CA ALA A 516 -0.47 27.02 -9.51
C ALA A 516 -1.54 28.06 -9.14
N ALA A 517 -2.51 27.69 -8.29
CA ALA A 517 -3.60 28.56 -7.86
C ALA A 517 -3.25 29.47 -6.65
N GLN A 518 -2.09 29.28 -6.00
CA GLN A 518 -1.69 30.11 -4.85
C GLN A 518 -1.13 31.46 -5.29
N ASP A 519 -1.26 32.47 -4.42
CA ASP A 519 -0.68 33.81 -4.60
C ASP A 519 0.86 33.76 -4.54
N LEU A 520 1.44 33.53 -5.71
CA LEU A 520 2.89 33.46 -5.91
C LEU A 520 3.60 34.76 -5.49
N PRO A 521 3.15 35.98 -5.88
CA PRO A 521 3.76 37.22 -5.41
C PRO A 521 3.87 37.34 -3.89
N SER A 522 2.85 36.93 -3.14
CA SER A 522 2.90 36.94 -1.67
C SER A 522 3.91 35.95 -1.12
N LEU A 523 3.98 34.74 -1.68
CA LEU A 523 4.97 33.74 -1.27
C LEU A 523 6.41 34.17 -1.58
N GLN A 524 6.64 34.79 -2.74
CA GLN A 524 7.96 35.31 -3.11
C GLN A 524 8.41 36.41 -2.13
N ARG A 525 7.51 37.35 -1.78
CA ARG A 525 7.80 38.40 -0.79
C ARG A 525 8.16 37.81 0.58
N GLU A 526 7.44 36.79 1.03
CA GLU A 526 7.74 36.11 2.30
C GLU A 526 9.14 35.47 2.25
N VAL A 527 9.47 34.73 1.18
CA VAL A 527 10.79 34.10 1.03
C VAL A 527 11.91 35.14 1.01
N HIS A 528 11.73 36.26 0.30
CA HIS A 528 12.70 37.36 0.29
C HIS A 528 12.84 38.03 1.67
N THR A 529 11.73 38.19 2.40
CA THR A 529 11.73 38.74 3.76
C THR A 529 12.52 37.84 4.70
N LEU A 530 12.24 36.53 4.68
CA LEU A 530 12.98 35.55 5.47
C LEU A 530 14.46 35.48 5.09
N TRP A 531 14.80 35.61 3.81
CA TRP A 531 16.19 35.68 3.38
C TRP A 531 16.89 36.89 3.99
N ALA A 532 16.27 38.07 3.97
CA ALA A 532 16.85 39.27 4.57
C ALA A 532 17.12 39.11 6.07
N GLU A 533 16.28 38.33 6.78
CA GLU A 533 16.48 38.01 8.20
C GLU A 533 17.71 37.11 8.46
N VAL A 534 18.02 36.17 7.56
CA VAL A 534 19.00 35.09 7.83
C VAL A 534 20.28 35.16 7.01
N ALA A 535 20.31 35.90 5.90
CA ALA A 535 21.41 35.85 4.94
C ALA A 535 22.76 36.28 5.54
N ALA A 536 22.75 37.28 6.42
CA ALA A 536 23.96 37.77 7.08
C ALA A 536 24.63 36.74 8.01
N GLY A 537 23.86 35.77 8.51
CA GLY A 537 24.36 34.72 9.42
C GLY A 537 24.85 33.46 8.71
N ARG A 538 24.81 33.42 7.36
CA ARG A 538 25.23 32.25 6.59
C ARG A 538 26.75 32.16 6.45
N ALA A 539 27.29 30.95 6.56
CA ALA A 539 28.71 30.69 6.32
C ALA A 539 29.14 31.00 4.86
N ASP A 540 28.20 30.91 3.92
CA ASP A 540 28.37 31.15 2.49
C ASP A 540 27.74 32.47 2.01
N ALA A 541 27.56 33.45 2.90
CA ALA A 541 26.87 34.71 2.62
C ALA A 541 27.35 35.47 1.36
N GLY A 542 28.59 35.28 0.91
CA GLY A 542 29.14 35.91 -0.30
C GLY A 542 28.86 35.18 -1.62
N ARG A 543 28.21 34.00 -1.62
CA ARG A 543 27.94 33.22 -2.83
C ARG A 543 26.50 33.41 -3.32
N PRO A 544 26.26 33.38 -4.66
CA PRO A 544 24.90 33.37 -5.18
C PRO A 544 24.08 32.26 -4.53
N ALA A 545 22.86 32.60 -4.13
CA ALA A 545 21.95 31.74 -3.41
C ALA A 545 20.79 31.31 -4.33
N PRO A 546 20.99 30.33 -5.24
CA PRO A 546 19.94 29.90 -6.15
C PRO A 546 18.91 29.07 -5.39
N LEU A 547 17.65 29.50 -5.42
CA LEU A 547 16.54 28.75 -4.84
C LEU A 547 15.49 28.51 -5.92
N ARG A 548 15.00 27.27 -6.01
CA ARG A 548 14.02 26.88 -7.02
C ARG A 548 12.64 26.76 -6.39
N LEU A 549 11.67 27.45 -6.97
CA LEU A 549 10.26 27.33 -6.62
C LEU A 549 9.49 26.79 -7.82
N LEU A 550 8.87 25.63 -7.66
CA LEU A 550 8.13 24.95 -8.71
C LEU A 550 6.64 25.09 -8.49
N GLN A 551 5.94 25.62 -9.50
CA GLN A 551 4.49 25.64 -9.54
C GLN A 551 3.97 24.30 -10.07
N LEU A 552 3.10 23.67 -9.31
CA LEU A 552 2.53 22.37 -9.65
C LEU A 552 1.06 22.49 -10.00
N ASP A 553 0.71 21.87 -11.13
CA ASP A 553 -0.66 21.53 -11.49
C ASP A 553 -0.90 20.02 -11.25
N ASP A 554 -2.13 19.56 -11.46
CA ASP A 554 -2.48 18.16 -11.20
C ASP A 554 -1.98 17.18 -12.30
N SER A 555 -1.26 17.66 -13.32
CA SER A 555 -0.84 16.87 -14.48
C SER A 555 0.28 15.88 -14.18
N ASP A 556 0.36 14.80 -14.97
CA ASP A 556 1.48 13.85 -14.86
C ASP A 556 2.81 14.46 -15.35
N ALA A 557 2.75 15.41 -16.30
CA ALA A 557 3.92 16.12 -16.79
C ALA A 557 4.57 16.98 -15.69
N ALA A 558 3.77 17.67 -14.88
CA ALA A 558 4.26 18.43 -13.74
C ALA A 558 4.93 17.53 -12.68
N LEU A 559 4.33 16.36 -12.42
CA LEU A 559 4.93 15.37 -11.51
C LEU A 559 6.26 14.82 -12.03
N GLN A 560 6.35 14.51 -13.33
CA GLN A 560 7.60 14.06 -13.95
C GLN A 560 8.67 15.15 -13.91
N GLY A 561 8.31 16.40 -14.18
CA GLY A 561 9.23 17.53 -14.09
C GLY A 561 9.72 17.82 -12.67
N LEU A 562 8.86 17.65 -11.65
CA LEU A 562 9.29 17.69 -10.25
C LEU A 562 10.33 16.59 -9.95
N ILE A 563 10.07 15.35 -10.37
CA ILE A 563 11.01 14.23 -10.14
C ILE A 563 12.35 14.49 -10.84
N ALA A 564 12.32 15.05 -12.05
CA ALA A 564 13.53 15.44 -12.77
C ALA A 564 14.31 16.52 -12.01
N ALA A 565 13.61 17.56 -11.52
CA ALA A 565 14.22 18.64 -10.73
C ALA A 565 14.86 18.13 -9.43
N LEU A 566 14.16 17.27 -8.68
CA LEU A 566 14.66 16.63 -7.46
C LEU A 566 15.88 15.74 -7.74
N SER A 567 15.81 14.94 -8.80
CA SER A 567 16.91 14.06 -9.21
C SER A 567 18.17 14.84 -9.55
N ASN A 568 18.01 15.97 -10.25
CA ASN A 568 19.12 16.83 -10.66
C ASN A 568 19.75 17.54 -9.45
N ALA A 569 18.95 17.99 -8.50
CA ALA A 569 19.46 18.58 -7.26
C ALA A 569 20.19 17.54 -6.38
N ALA A 570 19.65 16.33 -6.27
CA ALA A 570 20.31 15.22 -5.57
C ALA A 570 21.65 14.85 -6.22
N GLY A 571 21.68 14.69 -7.56
CA GLY A 571 22.88 14.28 -8.28
C GLY A 571 24.02 15.29 -8.28
N ARG A 572 23.74 16.59 -8.11
CA ARG A 572 24.78 17.64 -7.94
C ARG A 572 25.51 17.53 -6.60
N SER A 573 24.88 16.94 -5.61
CA SER A 573 25.42 16.79 -4.25
C SER A 573 26.38 15.60 -4.09
N ALA A 574 26.34 14.66 -5.04
CA ALA A 574 27.17 13.47 -5.06
C ALA A 574 28.48 13.62 -5.85
N ARG A 575 28.68 14.80 -6.49
CA ARG A 575 29.92 15.22 -7.14
C ARG A 575 30.55 16.32 -6.29
#